data_AF-A0A227J1Q8-F1
#
_entry.id   AF-A0A227J1Q8-F1
#
_cell.length_a   1.000
_cell.length_b   1.000
_cell.length_c   1.000
_cell.angle_alpha   90.00
_cell.angle_beta   90.00
_cell.angle_gamma   90.00
#
_symmetry.space_group_name_H-M   'P 1'
#
loop_
_entity.id
_entity.type
_entity.pdbx_description
1 polymer ?
#
loop_
_entity_poly.entity_id
_entity_poly.type
_entity_poly.pdbx_seq_one_letter_code
_entity_poly.pdbx_strand_id
1 'polypeptide(L)' 'KEYDFEIDEFRRHCLLNGLDNIGLTLQHEDKIAEYEANIPSFLR' A
#
# COMPACT_ATOMS: atom_id res chain seq x y z
N LYS A 1 -3.67 -15.80 -32.09
CA LYS A 1 -4.38 -16.65 -31.10
C LYS A 1 -4.48 -15.82 -29.84
N GLU A 2 -5.68 -15.71 -29.28
CA GLU A 2 -5.92 -15.06 -27.99
C GLU A 2 -6.09 -16.15 -26.94
N TYR A 3 -5.70 -15.83 -25.70
CA TYR A 3 -5.71 -16.74 -24.57
C TYR A 3 -6.24 -15.98 -23.36
N ASP A 4 -7.30 -16.51 -22.77
CA ASP A 4 -7.84 -15.98 -21.54
C ASP A 4 -6.94 -16.37 -20.36
N PHE A 5 -6.82 -15.46 -19.41
CA PHE A 5 -6.19 -15.74 -18.14
C PHE A 5 -6.93 -14.98 -17.04
N GLU A 6 -6.93 -15.56 -15.86
CA GLU A 6 -7.51 -14.95 -14.67
C GLU A 6 -6.40 -14.44 -13.76
N ILE A 7 -6.70 -13.36 -13.06
CA ILE A 7 -5.84 -12.80 -12.02
C ILE A 7 -6.69 -12.41 -10.83
N ASP A 8 -6.14 -12.65 -9.65
CA ASP A 8 -6.70 -12.18 -8.39
C ASP A 8 -6.95 -10.66 -8.42
N GLU A 9 -8.05 -10.24 -7.81
CA GLU A 9 -8.51 -8.85 -7.86
C GLU A 9 -7.52 -7.87 -7.22
N PHE A 10 -6.91 -8.24 -6.10
CA PHE A 10 -5.92 -7.42 -5.44
C PHE A 10 -4.67 -7.28 -6.31
N ARG A 11 -4.18 -8.37 -6.90
CA ARG A 11 -3.04 -8.31 -7.84
C ARG A 11 -3.34 -7.47 -9.06
N ARG A 12 -4.55 -7.56 -9.62
CA ARG A 12 -5.00 -6.70 -10.72
C ARG A 12 -4.95 -5.23 -10.31
N HIS A 13 -5.47 -4.90 -9.14
CA HIS A 13 -5.44 -3.55 -8.60
C HIS A 13 -4.00 -3.03 -8.45
N CYS A 14 -3.10 -3.82 -7.87
CA CYS A 14 -1.70 -3.44 -7.71
C CYS A 14 -1.01 -3.19 -9.06
N LEU A 15 -1.19 -4.10 -10.02
CA LEU A 15 -0.58 -3.97 -11.36
C LEU A 15 -1.13 -2.77 -12.13
N LEU A 16 -2.44 -2.50 -12.06
CA LEU A 16 -3.05 -1.38 -12.76
C LEU A 16 -2.67 -0.02 -12.16
N ASN A 17 -2.45 0.05 -10.84
CA ASN A 17 -2.12 1.30 -10.15
C ASN A 17 -0.60 1.46 -9.90
N GLY A 18 0.22 0.50 -10.33
CA GLY A 18 1.66 0.52 -10.10
C GLY A 18 2.05 0.40 -8.62
N LEU A 19 1.23 -0.28 -7.81
CA LEU A 19 1.45 -0.44 -6.38
C LEU A 19 2.39 -1.60 -6.10
N ASP A 20 3.39 -1.35 -5.27
CA ASP A 20 4.22 -2.35 -4.61
C ASP A 20 3.95 -2.33 -3.09
N ASN A 21 4.74 -3.08 -2.31
CA ASN A 21 4.56 -3.14 -0.85
C ASN A 21 4.76 -1.78 -0.17
N ILE A 22 5.64 -0.94 -0.71
CA ILE A 22 5.87 0.41 -0.18
C ILE A 22 4.69 1.30 -0.55
N GLY A 23 4.25 1.28 -1.80
CA GLY A 23 3.08 2.02 -2.28
C GLY A 23 1.81 1.69 -1.51
N LEU A 24 1.58 0.41 -1.21
CA LEU A 24 0.47 -0.03 -0.34
C LEU A 24 0.60 0.52 1.08
N THR A 25 1.81 0.61 1.61
CA THR A 25 2.06 1.21 2.93
C THR A 25 1.80 2.71 2.92
N LEU A 26 2.24 3.41 1.87
CA LEU A 26 2.06 4.85 1.70
C LEU A 26 0.61 5.27 1.48
N GLN A 27 -0.29 4.35 1.09
CA GLN A 27 -1.74 4.61 1.13
C GLN A 27 -2.27 4.92 2.55
N HIS A 28 -1.45 4.72 3.58
CA HIS A 28 -1.76 5.03 4.96
C HIS A 28 -0.89 6.15 5.55
N GLU A 29 -0.23 6.95 4.71
CA GLU A 29 0.67 8.04 5.12
C GLU A 29 0.09 8.93 6.22
N ASP A 30 -1.15 9.41 6.07
CA ASP A 30 -1.80 10.26 7.09
C ASP A 30 -1.92 9.58 8.46
N LYS A 31 -2.25 8.28 8.48
CA LYS A 31 -2.37 7.51 9.73
C LYS A 31 -1.01 7.23 10.35
N ILE A 32 0.00 6.99 9.50
CA ILE A 32 1.39 6.82 9.93
C ILE A 32 1.86 8.12 10.59
N ALA A 33 1.64 9.27 9.94
CA ALA A 33 2.00 10.58 10.47
C ALA A 33 1.28 10.91 11.78
N GLU A 34 -0.02 10.63 11.88
CA GLU A 34 -0.78 10.80 13.14
C GLU A 34 -0.21 9.92 14.26
N TYR A 35 0.09 8.66 13.98
CA TYR A 35 0.70 7.76 14.95
C TYR A 35 2.07 8.28 15.41
N GLU A 36 2.93 8.66 14.47
CA GLU A 36 4.28 9.17 14.74
C GLU A 36 4.28 10.48 15.54
N ALA A 37 3.31 11.36 15.29
CA ALA A 37 3.12 12.60 16.04
C ALA A 37 2.81 12.33 17.52
N ASN A 38 2.11 11.23 17.82
CA ASN A 38 1.73 10.83 19.17
C ASN A 38 2.79 9.98 19.90
N ILE A 39 3.91 9.64 19.25
CA ILE A 39 5.00 8.90 19.89
C ILE A 39 5.61 9.77 21.01
N PRO A 40 5.61 9.29 22.27
CA PRO A 40 6.22 9.99 23.38
C PRO A 40 7.70 10.29 23.13
N SER A 41 8.17 11.46 23.57
CA SER A 41 9.55 11.91 23.32
C SER A 41 10.63 11.00 23.88
N PHE A 42 10.32 10.13 24.84
CA PHE A 42 11.26 9.17 25.42
C PHE A 42 11.42 7.88 24.60
N LEU A 43 10.55 7.65 23.60
CA LEU A 43 10.64 6.53 22.64
C LEU A 43 11.19 6.95 21.29
N ARG A 44 11.48 8.24 21.12
CA ARG A 44 11.89 8.85 19.85
C ARG A 44 13.40 8.88 19.72
#